data_AF-A0A1G3VST5-F1
#
_entry.id   AF-A0A1G3VST5-F1
#
_cell.length_a   1.000
_cell.length_b   1.000
_cell.length_c   1.000
_cell.angle_alpha   90.00
_cell.angle_beta   90.00
_cell.angle_gamma   90.00
#
_symmetry.space_group_name_H-M   'P 1'
#
loop_
_entity.id
_entity.type
_entity.pdbx_description
1 polymer ?
#
loop_
_entity_poly.entity_id
_entity_poly.type
_entity_poly.pdbx_seq_one_letter_code
_entity_poly.pdbx_strand_id
1 'polypeptide(L)'
;MCLLVAASAWADKLVCISNEKLRGEMTVENCLLKGEKFAIVDQYGGVRMISPEEAAVMKRLNPKLFEEKAYGIIYLKEAPELKKLPPLATPKVY
;
A
#
# COMPACT_ATOMS: atom_id res chain seq x y z
N MET A 1 21.97 28.75 -3.97
CA MET A 1 21.83 27.29 -3.75
C MET A 1 20.53 27.08 -2.99
N CYS A 2 19.42 26.84 -3.69
CA CYS A 2 18.10 26.73 -3.07
C CYS A 2 17.92 25.27 -2.64
N LEU A 3 17.94 24.99 -1.33
CA LEU A 3 17.57 23.68 -0.79
C LEU A 3 16.08 23.47 -1.05
N LEU A 4 15.76 22.56 -1.97
CA LEU A 4 14.44 21.96 -2.07
C LEU A 4 14.21 21.13 -0.81
N VAL A 5 13.50 21.70 0.17
CA VAL A 5 12.92 20.93 1.28
C VAL A 5 11.84 20.07 0.66
N ALA A 6 12.15 18.79 0.41
CA ALA A 6 11.16 17.80 0.05
C ALA A 6 10.22 17.66 1.25
N ALA A 7 9.05 18.30 1.18
CA ALA A 7 7.97 18.01 2.08
C ALA A 7 7.67 16.51 1.95
N SER A 8 7.96 15.74 3.00
CA SER A 8 7.52 14.37 3.14
C SER A 8 6.00 14.37 3.23
N ALA A 9 5.34 14.40 2.07
CA ALA A 9 3.93 14.08 1.97
C ALA A 9 3.80 12.68 2.59
N TRP A 10 3.08 12.59 3.71
CA TRP A 10 2.78 11.31 4.34
C TRP A 10 2.07 10.48 3.28
N ALA A 11 2.71 9.40 2.84
CA ALA A 11 2.13 8.57 1.80
C ALA A 11 1.12 7.60 2.42
N ASP A 12 0.14 7.22 1.61
CA ASP A 12 -0.85 6.22 1.99
C ASP A 12 -0.13 4.90 2.34
N LYS A 13 -0.68 4.12 3.27
CA LYS A 13 -0.03 2.88 3.75
C LYS A 13 -0.97 1.70 3.62
N LEU A 14 -0.42 0.55 3.23
CA LEU A 14 -1.16 -0.70 3.19
C LEU A 14 -0.88 -1.50 4.46
N VAL A 15 -1.92 -1.79 5.23
CA VAL A 15 -1.82 -2.51 6.50
C VAL A 15 -2.72 -3.73 6.53
N CYS A 16 -2.21 -4.82 7.09
CA CYS A 16 -2.98 -6.00 7.42
C CYS A 16 -3.84 -5.71 8.66
N ILE A 17 -5.15 -5.93 8.54
CA ILE A 17 -6.12 -5.69 9.62
C ILE A 17 -6.58 -6.98 10.29
N SER A 18 -6.30 -8.14 9.69
CA SER A 18 -6.65 -9.46 10.24
C SER A 18 -5.55 -10.02 11.15
N ASN A 19 -4.29 -9.65 10.92
CA ASN A 19 -3.17 -9.99 11.78
C ASN A 19 -2.40 -8.72 12.20
N GLU A 20 -2.80 -8.17 13.34
CA GLU A 20 -2.30 -6.90 13.84
C GLU A 20 -0.82 -6.93 14.24
N LYS A 21 -0.27 -8.11 14.59
CA LYS A 21 1.11 -8.28 15.07
C LYS A 21 2.12 -8.58 13.96
N LEU A 22 1.68 -8.56 12.71
CA LEU A 22 2.57 -8.79 11.56
C LEU A 22 3.55 -7.64 11.40
N ARG A 23 4.86 -7.90 11.36
CA ARG A 23 5.93 -6.91 11.25
C ARG A 23 6.91 -7.25 10.12
N GLY A 24 6.37 -7.52 8.94
CA GLY A 24 7.16 -7.74 7.72
C GLY A 24 7.83 -9.11 7.63
N GLU A 25 7.35 -10.11 8.36
CA GLU A 25 7.76 -11.52 8.23
C GLU A 25 7.25 -12.14 6.92
N MET A 26 6.18 -11.57 6.34
CA MET A 26 5.55 -12.04 5.11
C MET A 26 5.35 -10.87 4.15
N THR A 27 5.23 -11.19 2.86
CA THR A 27 4.80 -10.24 1.84
C THR A 27 3.29 -10.06 1.86
N VAL A 28 2.81 -8.94 1.32
CA VAL A 28 1.39 -8.66 1.13
C VAL A 28 0.71 -9.78 0.34
N GLU A 29 1.36 -10.28 -0.72
CA GLU A 29 0.85 -11.41 -1.50
C GLU A 29 0.63 -12.66 -0.65
N ASN A 30 1.62 -13.05 0.15
CA ASN A 30 1.53 -14.27 0.94
C ASN A 30 0.45 -14.15 2.03
N CYS A 31 0.21 -12.96 2.56
CA CYS A 31 -0.89 -12.71 3.48
C CYS A 31 -2.25 -12.82 2.78
N LEU A 32 -2.40 -12.24 1.59
CA LEU A 32 -3.64 -12.35 0.83
C LEU A 32 -3.98 -13.79 0.44
N LEU A 33 -2.97 -14.60 0.07
CA LEU A 33 -3.15 -16.03 -0.19
C LEU A 33 -3.64 -16.82 1.04
N LYS A 34 -3.34 -16.33 2.25
CA LYS A 34 -3.85 -16.90 3.51
C LYS A 34 -5.24 -16.39 3.90
N GLY A 35 -5.83 -15.49 3.10
CA GLY A 35 -7.12 -14.88 3.39
C GLY A 35 -7.06 -13.71 4.38
N GLU A 36 -5.87 -13.15 4.62
CA GLU A 36 -5.72 -11.95 5.45
C GLU A 36 -6.36 -10.74 4.77
N LYS A 37 -7.00 -9.87 5.56
CA LYS A 37 -7.61 -8.64 5.04
C LYS A 37 -6.66 -7.47 5.18
N PHE A 38 -6.72 -6.56 4.22
CA PHE A 38 -5.91 -5.35 4.18
C PHE A 38 -6.77 -4.09 4.13
N ALA A 39 -6.21 -2.99 4.61
CA ALA A 39 -6.76 -1.66 4.49
C ALA A 39 -5.68 -0.67 4.02
N ILE A 40 -6.11 0.35 3.28
CA ILE A 40 -5.33 1.54 3.02
C ILE A 40 -5.61 2.53 4.13
N VAL A 41 -4.56 3.05 4.75
CA VAL A 41 -4.62 4.16 5.70
C VAL A 41 -3.98 5.37 5.03
N ASP A 42 -4.75 6.44 4.85
CA ASP A 42 -4.23 7.69 4.31
C ASP A 42 -3.53 8.52 5.39
N GLN A 43 -2.87 9.59 4.95
CA GLN A 43 -2.15 10.52 5.82
C GLN A 43 -3.01 11.28 6.84
N TYR A 44 -4.33 11.36 6.62
CA TYR A 44 -5.28 12.03 7.50
C TYR A 44 -5.95 11.05 8.47
N GLY A 45 -5.58 9.77 8.44
CA GLY A 45 -6.17 8.73 9.27
C GLY A 45 -7.45 8.13 8.69
N GLY A 46 -7.78 8.43 7.43
CA GLY A 46 -8.84 7.74 6.70
C GLY A 46 -8.47 6.28 6.46
N VAL A 47 -9.41 5.37 6.76
CA VAL A 47 -9.21 3.92 6.62
C VAL A 47 -10.17 3.38 5.58
N ARG A 48 -9.64 2.67 4.59
CA ARG A 48 -10.41 2.00 3.55
C ARG A 48 -10.01 0.54 3.43
N MET A 49 -10.93 -0.35 3.79
CA MET A 49 -10.74 -1.78 3.58
C MET A 49 -10.70 -2.10 2.10
N ILE A 50 -9.83 -3.02 1.71
CA ILE A 50 -9.68 -3.46 0.33
C ILE A 50 -10.42 -4.78 0.15
N SER A 51 -11.31 -4.85 -0.84
CA SER A 51 -11.95 -6.11 -1.21
C SER A 51 -10.97 -7.03 -1.98
N PRO A 52 -11.23 -8.35 -2.03
CA PRO A 52 -10.40 -9.26 -2.84
C PRO A 52 -10.34 -8.86 -4.33
N GLU A 53 -11.43 -8.33 -4.88
CA GLU A 53 -11.53 -7.87 -6.26
C GLU A 53 -10.65 -6.63 -6.50
N GLU A 54 -10.70 -5.67 -5.57
CA GLU A 54 -9.83 -4.49 -5.62
C GLU A 54 -8.36 -4.86 -5.49
N ALA A 55 -8.02 -5.80 -4.60
CA ALA A 55 -6.67 -6.31 -4.46
C ALA A 55 -6.18 -6.96 -5.78
N ALA A 56 -7.04 -7.71 -6.47
CA ALA A 56 -6.70 -8.29 -7.77
C ALA A 56 -6.43 -7.22 -8.84
N VAL A 57 -7.23 -6.16 -8.89
CA VAL A 57 -7.00 -5.03 -9.81
C VAL A 57 -5.73 -4.27 -9.45
N MET A 58 -5.52 -3.99 -8.16
CA MET A 58 -4.31 -3.33 -7.66
C MET A 58 -3.05 -4.12 -8.02
N LYS A 59 -3.09 -5.45 -7.96
CA LYS A 59 -1.96 -6.31 -8.33
C LYS A 59 -1.63 -6.23 -9.82
N ARG A 60 -2.64 -6.15 -10.67
CA ARG A 60 -2.44 -5.98 -12.13
C ARG A 60 -1.82 -4.62 -12.47
N LEU A 61 -2.19 -3.58 -11.73
CA LEU A 61 -1.70 -2.22 -11.96
C LEU A 61 -0.34 -1.98 -11.31
N ASN A 62 -0.10 -2.51 -10.11
CA ASN A 62 1.12 -2.34 -9.34
C ASN A 62 1.55 -3.65 -8.66
N PRO A 63 2.10 -4.62 -9.40
CA PRO A 63 2.46 -5.93 -8.84
C PRO A 63 3.53 -5.82 -7.74
N LYS A 64 4.44 -4.85 -7.87
CA LYS A 64 5.50 -4.58 -6.87
C LYS A 64 4.96 -4.30 -5.49
N LEU A 65 3.74 -3.77 -5.38
CA LEU A 65 3.10 -3.53 -4.10
C LEU A 65 2.88 -4.82 -3.29
N PHE A 66 2.66 -5.93 -3.98
CA PHE A 66 2.32 -7.21 -3.38
C PHE A 66 3.57 -7.98 -2.95
N GLU A 67 4.74 -7.59 -3.48
CA GLU A 67 6.07 -8.10 -3.12
C GLU A 67 6.61 -7.42 -1.86
N GLU A 68 6.07 -6.26 -1.48
CA GLU A 68 6.48 -5.53 -0.27
C GLU A 68 6.07 -6.29 1.00
N LYS A 69 6.80 -6.01 2.08
CA LYS A 69 6.54 -6.57 3.40
C LYS A 69 5.20 -6.07 3.95
N ALA A 70 4.40 -6.99 4.49
CA ALA A 70 3.12 -6.69 5.10
C ALA A 70 3.29 -6.35 6.59
N TYR A 71 2.58 -5.34 7.05
CA TYR A 71 2.61 -4.87 8.43
C TYR A 71 1.19 -4.78 8.97
N GLY A 72 1.01 -5.16 10.23
CA GLY A 72 -0.23 -5.02 10.96
C GLY A 72 -0.45 -3.60 11.46
N ILE A 73 -1.67 -3.31 11.92
CA ILE A 73 -2.10 -1.97 12.33
C ILE A 73 -1.19 -1.38 13.42
N ILE A 74 -0.69 -2.19 14.37
CA ILE A 74 0.17 -1.68 15.45
C ILE A 74 1.53 -1.15 14.94
N TYR A 75 1.94 -1.60 13.76
CA TYR A 75 3.18 -1.20 13.09
C TYR A 75 2.94 -0.24 11.93
N LEU A 76 1.80 0.47 11.90
CA LEU A 76 1.46 1.45 10.85
C LEU A 76 2.59 2.47 10.59
N LYS A 77 3.33 2.88 11.61
CA LYS A 77 4.46 3.81 11.46
C LYS A 77 5.61 3.20 10.66
N GLU A 78 5.84 1.90 10.81
CA GLU A 78 6.89 1.13 10.14
C GLU A 78 6.45 0.57 8.78
N ALA A 79 5.13 0.50 8.53
CA ALA A 79 4.58 0.01 7.28
C ALA A 79 5.08 0.85 6.09
N PRO A 80 5.43 0.19 4.97
CA PRO A 80 5.95 0.85 3.79
C PRO A 80 4.90 1.77 3.17
N GLU A 81 5.39 2.87 2.63
CA GLU A 81 4.59 3.83 1.89
C GLU A 81 4.13 3.26 0.55
N LEU A 82 2.85 3.43 0.24
CA LEU A 82 2.26 3.10 -1.04
C LEU A 82 2.88 3.99 -2.12
N LYS A 83 3.76 3.39 -2.94
CA LYS A 83 4.27 4.05 -4.15
C LYS A 83 3.11 4.29 -5.11
N LYS A 84 2.75 5.56 -5.29
CA LYS A 84 1.74 5.96 -6.27
C LYS A 84 2.20 5.57 -7.66
N LEU A 85 1.27 5.08 -8.47
CA LEU A 85 1.54 4.82 -9.87
C LEU A 85 1.93 6.13 -10.56
N PRO A 86 2.84 6.07 -11.56
CA PRO A 86 3.06 7.23 -12.42
C PRO A 86 1.73 7.66 -13.03
N PRO A 87 1.56 8.96 -13.37
CA PRO A 87 0.34 9.43 -14.02
C PRO A 87 -0.01 8.51 -15.19
N LEU A 88 -1.26 8.04 -15.23
CA LEU A 88 -1.72 7.19 -16.33
C LEU A 88 -1.37 7.91 -17.64
N ALA A 89 -0.60 7.26 -18.49
CA ALA A 89 -0.25 7.81 -19.79
C ALA A 89 -1.57 8.12 -20.51
N THR A 90 -1.78 9.39 -20.88
CA THR A 90 -2.90 9.75 -21.73
C THR A 90 -2.77 8.95 -23.02
N PRO A 91 -3.77 8.14 -23.40
CA PRO A 91 -3.70 7.40 -24.65
C PRO A 91 -3.49 8.41 -25.77
N LYS A 92 -2.41 8.25 -26.54
CA LYS A 92 -2.19 9.05 -27.75
C LYS A 92 -3.29 8.65 -28.72
N VAL A 93 -4.26 9.53 -28.89
CA VAL A 93 -5.23 9.45 -30.00
C VAL A 93 -4.41 9.70 -31.26
N TYR A 94 -4.18 8.66 -32.05
CA TYR A 94 -3.61 8.76 -33.40
C TYR A 94 -4.71 9.02 -34.41
#